data_AF-A0A534PIM1-F1
#
_entry.id   AF-A0A534PIM1-F1
#
_cell.length_a   1.000
_cell.length_b   1.000
_cell.length_c   1.000
_cell.angle_alpha   90.00
_cell.angle_beta   90.00
_cell.angle_gamma   90.00
#
_symmetry.space_group_name_H-M   'P 1'
#
loop_
_entity.id
_entity.type
_entity.pdbx_description
1 polymer ?
#
loop_
_entity_poly.entity_id
_entity_poly.type
_entity_poly.pdbx_seq_one_letter_code
_entity_poly.pdbx_strand_id
1 'polypeptide(L)'
;FFNAMADPQKARAVSAGTHPGERVHPEVVSVMREVGIDLANARPQKLTAHLAKGVHLMVTMGCGDECPVVPGAKRADWPLPDPKGRPVEEVRRIRDEIRERVAGLIAAEGWKRTG
;
A
#
# COMPACT_ATOMS: atom_id res chain seq x y z
N PHE A 1 0.97 5.82 3.92
CA PHE A 1 0.48 7.05 3.26
C PHE A 1 -1.04 7.13 3.17
N PHE A 2 -1.72 6.19 2.49
CA PHE A 2 -3.16 6.33 2.20
C PHE A 2 -4.02 6.71 3.41
N ASN A 3 -3.99 5.91 4.48
CA ASN A 3 -4.77 6.17 5.70
C ASN A 3 -4.39 7.45 6.45
N ALA A 4 -3.22 8.03 6.17
CA ALA A 4 -2.81 9.31 6.74
C ALA A 4 -3.32 10.51 5.91
N MET A 5 -3.58 10.30 4.61
CA MET A 5 -3.95 11.36 3.66
C MET A 5 -5.45 11.38 3.34
N ALA A 6 -6.09 10.22 3.31
CA ALA A 6 -7.49 10.08 2.99
C ALA A 6 -8.38 10.51 4.16
N ASP A 7 -9.58 10.99 3.83
CA ASP A 7 -10.67 11.14 4.79
C ASP A 7 -11.14 9.76 5.24
N PRO A 8 -11.01 9.40 6.54
CA PRO A 8 -11.40 8.09 7.04
C PRO A 8 -12.90 7.82 6.93
N GLN A 9 -13.75 8.85 6.74
CA GLN A 9 -15.18 8.66 6.49
C GLN A 9 -15.47 8.26 5.04
N LYS A 10 -14.56 8.53 4.10
CA LYS A 10 -14.74 8.25 2.67
C LYS A 10 -14.06 6.96 2.25
N ALA A 11 -12.83 6.73 2.71
CA ALA A 11 -12.05 5.57 2.30
C ALA A 11 -11.04 5.14 3.37
N ARG A 12 -10.77 3.83 3.42
CA ARG A 12 -9.72 3.24 4.24
C ARG A 12 -9.02 2.14 3.46
N ALA A 13 -7.70 2.11 3.54
CA ALA A 13 -6.87 1.07 2.97
C ALA A 13 -6.52 -0.01 4.00
N VAL A 14 -6.46 -1.24 3.51
CA VAL A 14 -5.85 -2.40 4.16
C VAL A 14 -4.79 -2.98 3.21
N SER A 15 -3.78 -3.64 3.76
CA SER A 15 -2.69 -4.25 2.99
C SER A 15 -2.53 -5.72 3.32
N ALA A 16 -2.28 -6.55 2.33
CA ALA A 16 -2.01 -7.98 2.48
C ALA A 16 -1.07 -8.48 1.38
N GLY A 17 -0.37 -9.59 1.60
CA GLY A 17 0.50 -10.24 0.62
C GLY A 17 0.11 -11.69 0.37
N THR A 18 0.48 -12.25 -0.79
CA THR A 18 0.32 -13.68 -1.10
C THR A 18 1.21 -14.54 -0.20
N HIS A 19 2.45 -14.09 -0.01
CA HIS A 19 3.46 -14.69 0.87
C HIS A 19 3.96 -13.65 1.90
N PRO A 20 3.19 -13.38 2.97
CA PRO A 20 3.60 -12.39 3.96
C PRO A 20 4.84 -12.85 4.71
N GLY A 21 5.84 -11.98 4.83
CA GLY A 21 6.98 -12.18 5.73
C GLY A 21 6.56 -12.06 7.21
N GLU A 22 7.43 -12.43 8.13
CA GLU A 22 7.14 -12.36 9.57
C GLU A 22 7.02 -10.92 10.11
N ARG A 23 7.71 -9.99 9.45
CA ARG A 23 7.75 -8.57 9.81
C ARG A 23 7.96 -7.70 8.57
N VAL A 24 7.63 -6.42 8.69
CA VAL A 24 8.00 -5.44 7.67
C VAL A 24 9.52 -5.37 7.57
N HIS A 25 10.03 -5.27 6.34
CA HIS A 25 11.45 -5.15 6.06
C HIS A 25 12.08 -3.97 6.83
N PRO A 26 13.20 -4.17 7.56
CA PRO A 26 13.82 -3.12 8.37
C PRO A 26 14.14 -1.84 7.58
N GLU A 27 14.61 -2.00 6.33
CA GLU A 27 14.88 -0.90 5.41
C GLU A 27 13.62 -0.06 5.12
N VAL A 28 12.46 -0.71 4.96
CA VAL A 28 11.17 -0.03 4.78
C VAL A 28 10.76 0.70 6.05
N VAL A 29 10.91 0.07 7.23
CA VAL A 29 10.61 0.72 8.52
C VAL A 29 11.48 1.96 8.70
N SER A 30 12.77 1.88 8.37
CA SER A 30 13.71 3.00 8.48
C SER A 30 13.28 4.19 7.62
N VAL A 31 13.04 3.98 6.32
CA VAL A 31 12.69 5.10 5.42
C VAL A 31 11.29 5.67 5.69
N MET A 32 10.37 4.88 6.24
CA MET A 32 9.03 5.37 6.57
C MET A 32 9.05 6.24 7.84
N ARG A 33 9.95 5.95 8.79
CA ARG A 33 10.16 6.79 9.98
C ARG A 33 10.69 8.17 9.63
N GLU A 34 11.55 8.29 8.60
CA GLU A 34 12.04 9.58 8.11
C GLU A 34 10.92 10.55 7.72
N VAL A 35 9.77 10.02 7.30
CA VAL A 35 8.58 10.81 6.91
C VAL A 35 7.47 10.77 7.97
N GLY A 36 7.81 10.40 9.21
CA GLY A 36 6.89 10.42 10.36
C GLY A 36 5.88 9.27 10.41
N ILE A 37 6.10 8.17 9.69
CA ILE A 37 5.22 7.00 9.70
C ILE A 37 5.96 5.81 10.32
N ASP A 38 5.56 5.41 11.53
CA ASP A 38 6.12 4.22 12.17
C ASP A 38 5.38 2.94 11.74
N LEU A 39 6.13 2.02 11.14
CA LEU A 39 5.64 0.70 10.71
C LEU A 39 6.17 -0.44 11.58
N ALA A 40 6.86 -0.17 12.69
CA ALA A 40 7.47 -1.24 13.50
C ALA A 40 6.44 -2.22 14.10
N ASN A 41 5.23 -1.75 14.36
CA ASN A 41 4.13 -2.56 14.86
C ASN A 41 3.23 -3.12 13.74
N ALA A 42 3.48 -2.77 12.47
CA ALA A 42 2.75 -3.36 11.37
C ALA A 42 3.06 -4.87 11.29
N ARG A 43 2.00 -5.65 11.08
CA ARG A 43 2.08 -7.10 10.93
C ARG A 43 1.69 -7.44 9.49
N PRO A 44 2.62 -7.98 8.68
CA PRO A 44 2.24 -8.53 7.39
C PRO A 44 1.15 -9.58 7.59
N GLN A 45 0.14 -9.57 6.72
CA GLN A 45 -0.99 -10.48 6.79
C GLN A 45 -1.21 -11.14 5.43
N LYS A 46 -1.72 -12.37 5.46
CA LYS A 46 -1.99 -13.13 4.24
C LYS A 46 -3.22 -12.56 3.55
N LEU A 47 -3.14 -12.43 2.23
CA LEU A 47 -4.31 -12.12 1.41
C LEU A 47 -5.29 -13.29 1.49
N THR A 48 -6.51 -13.01 1.98
CA THR A 48 -7.59 -13.99 2.08
C THR A 48 -8.80 -13.50 1.30
N ALA A 49 -9.65 -14.43 0.85
CA ALA A 49 -10.90 -14.08 0.19
C ALA A 49 -11.79 -13.19 1.08
N HIS A 50 -11.72 -13.37 2.41
CA HIS A 50 -12.44 -12.53 3.36
C HIS A 50 -11.95 -11.08 3.36
N LEU A 51 -10.62 -10.87 3.39
CA LEU A 51 -10.03 -9.52 3.30
C LEU A 51 -10.31 -8.84 1.95
N ALA A 52 -10.38 -9.63 0.89
CA ALA A 52 -10.64 -9.14 -0.45
C ALA A 52 -12.14 -8.84 -0.69
N LYS A 53 -13.04 -9.45 0.08
CA LYS A 53 -14.48 -9.31 -0.09
C LYS A 53 -14.92 -7.87 0.20
N GLY A 54 -15.65 -7.27 -0.74
CA GLY A 54 -16.19 -5.91 -0.58
C GLY A 54 -15.17 -4.80 -0.79
N VAL A 55 -13.95 -5.11 -1.22
CA VAL A 55 -12.98 -4.09 -1.63
C VAL A 55 -13.47 -3.40 -2.90
N HIS A 56 -13.52 -2.06 -2.88
CA HIS A 56 -13.91 -1.26 -4.05
C HIS A 56 -12.78 -1.09 -5.06
N LEU A 57 -11.53 -1.05 -4.58
CA LEU A 57 -10.33 -0.86 -5.39
C LEU A 57 -9.20 -1.74 -4.87
N MET A 58 -8.69 -2.64 -5.70
CA MET A 58 -7.51 -3.45 -5.44
C MET A 58 -6.30 -2.84 -6.14
N VAL A 59 -5.29 -2.45 -5.37
CA VAL A 59 -4.01 -1.96 -5.89
C VAL A 59 -2.97 -3.06 -5.79
N THR A 60 -2.40 -3.47 -6.91
CA THR A 60 -1.29 -4.43 -6.95
C THR A 60 0.05 -3.70 -7.05
N MET A 61 1.03 -4.13 -6.25
CA MET A 61 2.35 -3.50 -6.14
C MET A 61 3.43 -4.57 -6.32
N GLY A 62 3.52 -5.14 -7.53
CA GLY A 62 4.54 -6.13 -7.87
C GLY A 62 4.17 -7.61 -7.67
N CYS A 63 2.96 -7.96 -7.22
CA CYS A 63 2.48 -9.35 -7.19
C CYS A 63 2.02 -9.88 -8.58
N GLY A 64 1.95 -9.01 -9.59
CA GLY A 64 1.48 -9.37 -10.93
C GLY A 64 0.13 -10.09 -10.91
N ASP A 65 0.07 -11.26 -11.54
CA ASP A 65 -1.13 -12.09 -11.75
C ASP A 65 -1.42 -13.09 -10.62
N GLU A 66 -0.58 -13.17 -9.58
CA GLU A 66 -0.83 -14.08 -8.45
C GLU A 66 -1.96 -13.59 -7.54
N CYS A 67 -2.32 -12.31 -7.67
CA CYS A 67 -3.37 -11.69 -6.87
C CYS A 67 -4.76 -12.09 -7.42
N PRO A 68 -5.63 -12.71 -6.60
CA PRO A 68 -6.92 -13.24 -7.04
C PRO A 68 -7.83 -12.13 -7.59
N VAL A 69 -8.62 -12.45 -8.61
CA VAL A 69 -9.65 -11.53 -9.12
C VAL A 69 -10.72 -11.35 -8.05
N VAL A 70 -10.98 -10.09 -7.68
CA VAL A 70 -12.05 -9.70 -6.76
C VAL A 70 -13.24 -9.19 -7.58
N PRO A 71 -14.34 -9.96 -7.69
CA PRO A 71 -15.49 -9.54 -8.50
C PRO A 71 -16.04 -8.18 -8.02
N GLY A 72 -16.21 -7.25 -8.96
CA GLY A 72 -16.75 -5.91 -8.69
C GLY A 72 -15.76 -4.88 -8.16
N ALA A 73 -14.52 -5.27 -7.83
CA ALA A 73 -13.47 -4.33 -7.47
C ALA A 73 -12.83 -3.72 -8.73
N LYS A 74 -12.61 -2.41 -8.73
CA LYS A 74 -11.66 -1.79 -9.67
C LYS A 74 -10.27 -2.37 -9.39
N ARG A 75 -9.43 -2.51 -10.41
CA ARG A 75 -8.03 -2.92 -10.26
C ARG A 75 -7.12 -1.80 -10.77
N ALA A 76 -6.08 -1.48 -9.99
CA ALA A 76 -4.99 -0.61 -10.40
C ALA A 76 -3.68 -1.36 -10.22
N ASP A 77 -2.83 -1.37 -11.24
CA ASP A 77 -1.52 -2.00 -11.16
C ASP A 77 -0.42 -0.94 -11.10
N TRP A 78 0.38 -0.99 -10.04
CA TRP A 78 1.53 -0.12 -9.83
C TRP A 78 2.79 -0.96 -9.95
N PRO A 79 3.49 -0.91 -11.10
CA PRO A 79 4.71 -1.69 -11.32
C PRO A 79 5.85 -1.07 -10.51
N LEU A 80 5.93 -1.45 -9.25
CA LEU A 80 6.93 -1.00 -8.29
C LEU A 80 7.93 -2.12 -8.03
N PRO A 81 9.23 -1.83 -7.99
CA PRO A 81 10.24 -2.83 -7.67
C PRO A 81 10.12 -3.27 -6.21
N ASP A 82 10.45 -4.54 -5.93
CA ASP A 82 10.52 -5.06 -4.56
C ASP A 82 11.64 -4.34 -3.79
N PRO A 83 11.33 -3.66 -2.67
CA PRO A 83 12.33 -2.97 -1.85
C PRO A 83 13.27 -3.91 -1.08
N LYS A 84 12.95 -5.20 -0.98
CA LYS A 84 13.70 -6.17 -0.17
C LYS A 84 15.17 -6.25 -0.60
N GLY A 85 16.09 -5.99 0.33
CA GLY A 85 17.54 -6.11 0.12
C GLY A 85 18.12 -5.04 -0.80
N ARG A 86 17.34 -4.00 -1.13
CA ARG A 86 17.78 -2.88 -1.98
C ARG A 86 18.55 -1.85 -1.15
N PRO A 87 19.45 -1.05 -1.77
CA PRO A 87 20.07 0.08 -1.09
C PRO A 87 19.02 1.07 -0.56
N VAL A 88 19.28 1.69 0.59
CA VAL A 88 18.32 2.60 1.24
C VAL A 88 17.82 3.72 0.33
N GLU A 89 18.68 4.25 -0.55
CA GLU A 89 18.31 5.29 -1.52
C GLU A 89 17.28 4.80 -2.53
N GLU A 90 17.36 3.54 -2.96
CA GLU A 90 16.37 2.93 -3.86
C GLU A 90 15.03 2.71 -3.13
N VAL A 91 15.09 2.27 -1.86
CA VAL A 91 13.89 2.13 -1.02
C VAL A 91 13.21 3.50 -0.79
N ARG A 92 13.98 4.58 -0.62
CA ARG A 92 13.43 5.95 -0.56
C ARG A 92 12.75 6.37 -1.85
N ARG A 93 13.34 6.08 -3.01
CA ARG A 93 12.70 6.36 -4.31
C ARG A 93 11.36 5.63 -4.44
N ILE A 94 11.32 4.34 -4.09
CA ILE A 94 10.08 3.54 -4.08
C ILE A 94 9.05 4.15 -3.13
N ARG A 95 9.46 4.52 -1.90
CA ARG A 95 8.59 5.20 -0.92
C ARG A 95 7.97 6.47 -1.50
N ASP A 96 8.78 7.32 -2.11
CA ASP A 96 8.35 8.63 -2.60
C ASP A 96 7.43 8.49 -3.82
N GLU A 97 7.72 7.52 -4.71
CA GLU A 97 6.82 7.17 -5.81
C GLU A 97 5.45 6.67 -5.30
N ILE A 98 5.43 5.81 -4.27
CA ILE A 98 4.18 5.36 -3.62
C ILE A 98 3.42 6.55 -3.04
N ARG A 99 4.12 7.51 -2.43
CA ARG A 99 3.51 8.71 -1.85
C ARG A 99 2.78 9.53 -2.94
N GLU A 100 3.43 9.75 -4.07
CA GLU A 100 2.87 10.50 -5.20
C GLU A 100 1.66 9.78 -5.81
N ARG A 101 1.78 8.47 -6.08
CA ARG A 101 0.68 7.65 -6.60
C ARG A 101 -0.54 7.65 -5.67
N VAL A 102 -0.32 7.53 -4.35
CA VAL A 102 -1.38 7.62 -3.34
C VAL A 102 -2.04 9.01 -3.35
N ALA A 103 -1.25 10.08 -3.39
CA ALA A 103 -1.79 11.44 -3.41
C ALA A 103 -2.63 11.70 -4.68
N GLY A 104 -2.16 11.22 -5.84
CA GLY A 104 -2.88 11.28 -7.11
C GLY A 104 -4.19 10.49 -7.07
N LEU A 105 -4.16 9.26 -6.56
CA LEU A 105 -5.34 8.42 -6.41
C LEU A 105 -6.41 9.08 -5.53
N ILE A 106 -6.02 9.58 -4.36
CA ILE A 106 -6.94 10.24 -3.43
C ILE A 106 -7.54 11.51 -4.05
N ALA A 107 -6.76 12.25 -4.85
CA ALA A 107 -7.26 13.41 -5.57
C ALA A 107 -8.27 13.03 -6.66
N ALA A 108 -7.96 12.03 -7.47
CA ALA A 108 -8.81 11.57 -8.56
C ALA A 108 -10.15 11.01 -8.08
N GLU A 109 -10.17 10.30 -6.95
CA GLU A 109 -11.39 9.72 -6.37
C GLU A 109 -12.11 10.67 -5.39
N GLY A 110 -11.58 11.88 -5.15
CA GLY A 110 -12.22 12.86 -4.26
C GLY A 110 -12.21 12.49 -2.76
N TRP A 111 -11.29 11.61 -2.35
CA TRP A 111 -11.19 11.10 -0.97
C TRP A 111 -10.40 11.98 -0.01
N LYS A 112 -10.03 13.20 -0.42
CA LYS A 112 -9.40 14.17 0.48
C LYS A 112 -10.39 14.60 1.56
N ARG A 113 -9.84 14.95 2.73
CA ARG A 113 -10.58 15.67 3.77
C ARG A 113 -11.05 17.00 3.19
N THR A 114 -12.36 17.16 3.07
CA THR A 114 -12.97 18.47 2.88
C THR A 114 -13.00 19.12 4.26
N GLY A 115 -12.23 20.19 4.43
CA GLY A 115 -12.20 20.98 5.66
C GLY A 115 -13.52 21.65 5.96
#